data_AF-A0A3P6G795-F1
#
_entry.id   AF-A0A3P6G795-F1
#
_cell.length_a   1.000
_cell.length_b   1.000
_cell.length_c   1.000
_cell.angle_alpha   90.00
_cell.angle_beta   90.00
_cell.angle_gamma   90.00
#
_symmetry.space_group_name_H-M   'P 1'
#
loop_
_entity.id
_entity.type
_entity.pdbx_description
1 polymer ?
#
loop_
_entity_poly.entity_id
_entity_poly.type
_entity_poly.pdbx_seq_one_letter_code
_entity_poly.pdbx_strand_id
1 'polypeptide(L)'
;MVDGSWTSMAQFSGCGWVWKDSMGQTQLMGMRNLSRRETSLHSEVEALRWAMESMLLHSSCQSFGINCKDLIAMIREPQAWASFATELEAIKTLQLCFPEFKISHIPRAQNGISDSLAKSARSFYRKLCYIGCSIPVWLPRPSQVL
;
A
#
# COMPACT_ATOMS: atom_id res chain seq x y z
N MET A 1 -4.31 4.46 4.64
CA MET A 1 -3.33 3.57 5.28
C MET A 1 -2.88 2.55 4.25
N VAL A 2 -1.59 2.24 4.19
CA VAL A 2 -0.99 1.46 3.10
C VAL A 2 0.06 0.50 3.65
N ASP A 3 0.17 -0.69 3.06
CA ASP A 3 1.17 -1.70 3.41
C ASP A 3 1.58 -2.55 2.19
N GLY A 4 2.86 -2.85 2.10
CA GLY A 4 3.44 -3.81 1.18
C GLY A 4 3.73 -5.16 1.85
N SER A 5 3.66 -6.24 1.09
CA SER A 5 3.85 -7.58 1.60
C SER A 5 4.74 -8.40 0.70
N TRP A 6 5.83 -8.93 1.25
CA TRP A 6 6.86 -9.64 0.51
C TRP A 6 7.41 -10.82 1.31
N THR A 7 7.81 -11.88 0.62
CA THR A 7 8.64 -12.98 1.16
C THR A 7 9.47 -13.57 0.03
N SER A 8 10.65 -14.10 0.33
CA SER A 8 11.51 -14.78 -0.65
C SER A 8 10.88 -16.03 -1.27
N MET A 9 9.96 -16.68 -0.56
CA MET A 9 9.34 -17.96 -0.97
C MET A 9 8.06 -17.80 -1.79
N ALA A 10 7.45 -16.60 -1.83
CA ALA A 10 6.17 -16.40 -2.52
C ALA A 10 6.38 -16.09 -4.00
N GLN A 11 5.44 -16.50 -4.86
CA GLN A 11 5.45 -16.13 -6.27
C GLN A 11 5.15 -14.64 -6.50
N PHE A 12 4.36 -14.05 -5.60
CA PHE A 12 3.87 -12.68 -5.72
C PHE A 12 4.35 -11.82 -4.55
N SER A 13 4.39 -10.52 -4.79
CA SER A 13 4.29 -9.48 -3.77
C SER A 13 2.83 -9.06 -3.63
N GLY A 14 2.43 -8.62 -2.45
CA GLY A 14 1.10 -8.08 -2.18
C GLY A 14 1.14 -6.60 -1.82
N CYS A 15 0.11 -5.89 -2.23
CA CYS A 15 -0.17 -4.50 -1.88
C CYS A 15 -1.53 -4.44 -1.21
N GLY A 16 -1.64 -3.70 -0.11
CA GLY A 16 -2.87 -3.52 0.63
C GLY A 16 -3.03 -2.08 1.07
N TRP A 17 -4.22 -1.52 0.93
CA TRP A 17 -4.52 -0.19 1.46
C TRP A 17 -5.98 -0.10 1.91
N VAL A 18 -6.22 0.80 2.87
CA VAL A 18 -7.56 1.17 3.31
C VAL A 18 -7.67 2.69 3.41
N TRP A 19 -8.78 3.22 2.89
CA TRP A 19 -9.20 4.60 3.06
C TRP A 19 -10.33 4.66 4.07
N LYS A 20 -10.14 5.52 5.07
CA LYS A 20 -11.11 5.80 6.13
C LYS A 20 -11.54 7.26 6.05
N ASP A 21 -12.80 7.53 6.36
CA ASP A 21 -13.30 8.90 6.53
C ASP A 21 -12.83 9.52 7.85
N SER A 22 -13.26 10.76 8.11
CA SER A 22 -12.95 11.50 9.34
C SER A 22 -13.51 10.86 10.60
N MET A 23 -14.52 10.00 10.50
CA MET A 23 -15.10 9.23 11.61
C MET A 23 -14.36 7.90 11.84
N GLY A 24 -13.33 7.60 11.03
CA GLY A 24 -12.57 6.35 11.11
C GLY A 24 -13.25 5.16 10.43
N GLN A 25 -14.36 5.39 9.72
CA GLN A 25 -15.08 4.34 9.01
C GLN A 25 -14.41 4.05 7.67
N THR A 26 -14.20 2.76 7.39
CA THR A 26 -13.63 2.32 6.12
C THR A 26 -14.61 2.60 4.97
N GLN A 27 -14.18 3.42 4.03
CA GLN A 27 -14.95 3.78 2.83
C GLN A 27 -14.54 2.91 1.63
N LEU A 28 -13.24 2.67 1.49
CA LEU A 28 -12.70 1.90 0.38
C LEU A 28 -11.46 1.14 0.84
N MET A 29 -11.23 -0.03 0.26
CA MET A 29 -10.01 -0.79 0.44
C MET A 29 -9.54 -1.36 -0.89
N GLY A 30 -8.25 -1.60 -0.98
CA GLY A 30 -7.64 -2.24 -2.13
C GLY A 30 -6.72 -3.35 -1.70
N MET A 31 -6.73 -4.44 -2.47
CA MET A 31 -5.69 -5.45 -2.41
C MET A 31 -5.30 -5.88 -3.83
N ARG A 32 -4.00 -5.95 -4.08
CA ARG A 32 -3.45 -6.29 -5.39
C ARG A 32 -2.20 -7.12 -5.20
N ASN A 33 -1.94 -8.03 -6.12
CA ASN A 33 -0.65 -8.68 -6.20
C ASN A 33 0.08 -8.36 -7.50
N LEU A 34 1.39 -8.51 -7.42
CA LEU A 34 2.34 -8.28 -8.50
C LEU A 34 3.33 -9.44 -8.48
N SER A 35 4.00 -9.71 -9.61
CA SER A 35 5.16 -10.62 -9.60
C SER A 35 6.10 -10.22 -8.46
N ARG A 36 6.65 -11.22 -7.74
CA ARG A 36 7.48 -10.97 -6.56
C ARG A 36 8.53 -9.89 -6.86
N ARG A 37 8.50 -8.81 -6.08
CA ARG A 37 9.48 -7.72 -6.17
C ARG A 37 10.82 -8.17 -5.61
N GLU A 38 11.86 -7.37 -5.82
CA GLU A 38 13.21 -7.72 -5.39
C GLU A 38 13.33 -7.76 -3.86
N THR A 39 12.72 -6.79 -3.18
CA THR A 39 12.81 -6.64 -1.73
C THR A 39 11.46 -6.30 -1.09
N SER A 40 11.40 -6.41 0.24
CA SER A 40 10.24 -5.93 1.01
C SER A 40 9.97 -4.45 0.75
N LEU A 41 11.03 -3.62 0.70
CA LEU A 41 10.92 -2.19 0.49
C LEU A 41 10.32 -1.84 -0.88
N HIS A 42 10.67 -2.59 -1.94
CA HIS A 42 10.00 -2.44 -3.23
C HIS A 42 8.49 -2.72 -3.16
N SER A 43 8.06 -3.65 -2.31
CA SER A 43 6.62 -3.93 -2.16
C SER A 43 5.90 -2.82 -1.41
N GLU A 44 6.56 -2.14 -0.45
CA GLU A 44 6.03 -0.94 0.22
C GLU A 44 5.88 0.23 -0.76
N VAL A 45 6.89 0.47 -1.58
CA VAL A 45 6.91 1.52 -2.62
C VAL A 45 5.78 1.29 -3.63
N GLU A 46 5.62 0.07 -4.13
CA GLU A 46 4.54 -0.31 -5.04
C GLU A 46 3.15 -0.17 -4.41
N ALA A 47 3.01 -0.53 -3.13
CA ALA A 47 1.76 -0.38 -2.41
C ALA A 47 1.38 1.10 -2.26
N LEU A 48 2.35 1.98 -1.94
CA LEU A 48 2.13 3.42 -1.86
C LEU A 48 1.76 4.01 -3.22
N ARG A 49 2.51 3.69 -4.28
CA ARG A 49 2.22 4.16 -5.63
C ARG A 49 0.79 3.79 -6.03
N TRP A 50 0.41 2.53 -5.84
CA TRP A 50 -0.92 2.05 -6.20
C TRP A 50 -2.02 2.66 -5.34
N ALA A 51 -1.78 2.88 -4.05
CA ALA A 51 -2.72 3.60 -3.19
C ALA A 51 -2.94 5.04 -3.67
N MET A 52 -1.87 5.76 -4.02
CA MET A 52 -1.96 7.12 -4.57
C MET A 52 -2.76 7.16 -5.87
N GLU A 53 -2.45 6.29 -6.83
CA GLU A 53 -3.22 6.14 -8.07
C GLU A 53 -4.71 5.89 -7.79
N SER A 54 -5.00 5.00 -6.84
CA SER A 54 -6.37 4.66 -6.45
C SER A 54 -7.09 5.84 -5.80
N MET A 55 -6.41 6.61 -4.95
CA MET A 55 -7.01 7.76 -4.28
C MET A 55 -7.35 8.88 -5.27
N LEU A 56 -6.50 9.12 -6.27
CA LEU A 56 -6.75 10.11 -7.34
C LEU A 56 -8.00 9.77 -8.16
N LEU A 57 -8.27 8.47 -8.36
CA LEU A 57 -9.41 8.01 -9.18
C LEU A 57 -10.72 7.88 -8.39
N HIS A 58 -10.65 7.58 -7.10
CA HIS A 58 -11.81 7.08 -6.36
C HIS A 58 -12.15 7.84 -5.09
N SER A 59 -11.39 8.88 -4.71
CA SER A 59 -11.60 9.59 -3.43
C SER A 59 -11.08 11.03 -3.45
N SER A 60 -11.39 11.78 -2.39
CA SER A 60 -10.73 13.05 -2.07
C SER A 60 -9.57 12.88 -1.07
N CYS A 61 -9.11 11.65 -0.84
CA CYS A 61 -8.08 11.34 0.14
C CYS A 61 -6.73 11.93 -0.27
N GLN A 62 -6.10 12.61 0.68
CA GLN A 62 -4.84 13.34 0.50
C GLN A 62 -3.79 12.96 1.54
N SER A 63 -4.13 12.05 2.47
CA SER A 63 -3.28 11.66 3.58
C SER A 63 -2.99 10.16 3.58
N PHE A 64 -1.71 9.82 3.59
CA PHE A 64 -1.20 8.45 3.50
C PHE A 64 -0.44 8.10 4.78
N GLY A 65 -0.97 7.13 5.53
CA GLY A 65 -0.27 6.52 6.66
C GLY A 65 0.46 5.25 6.24
N ILE A 66 1.76 5.18 6.50
CA ILE A 66 2.62 4.00 6.27
C ILE A 66 3.38 3.63 7.55
N ASN A 67 3.68 2.35 7.75
CA ASN A 67 4.44 1.85 8.90
C ASN A 67 5.95 1.66 8.63
N CYS A 68 6.38 1.87 7.38
CA CYS A 68 7.76 1.70 6.94
C CYS A 68 8.54 3.01 7.07
N LYS A 69 9.46 3.09 8.04
CA LYS A 69 10.31 4.28 8.25
C LYS A 69 11.27 4.53 7.09
N ASP A 70 11.79 3.47 6.48
CA ASP A 70 12.71 3.59 5.34
C ASP A 70 12.00 4.23 4.14
N LEU A 71 10.76 3.83 3.84
CA LEU A 71 9.97 4.47 2.79
C LEU A 71 9.71 5.96 3.06
N ILE A 72 9.50 6.35 4.31
CA ILE A 72 9.40 7.78 4.66
C ILE A 72 10.72 8.50 4.39
N ALA A 73 11.85 7.90 4.77
CA ALA A 73 13.17 8.46 4.52
C ALA A 73 13.45 8.59 3.01
N MET A 74 13.08 7.58 2.22
CA MET A 74 13.21 7.59 0.76
C MET A 74 12.42 8.73 0.10
N ILE A 75 11.20 8.99 0.58
CA ILE A 75 10.37 10.07 0.02
C ILE A 75 10.90 11.44 0.40
N ARG A 76 11.52 11.58 1.58
CA ARG A 76 12.12 12.84 2.04
C ARG A 76 13.47 13.12 1.39
N GLU A 77 14.30 12.11 1.22
CA GLU A 77 15.67 12.22 0.73
C GLU A 77 15.92 11.23 -0.42
N PRO A 78 15.21 11.36 -1.56
CA PRO A 78 15.26 10.36 -2.63
C PRO A 78 16.66 10.19 -3.24
N GLN A 79 17.50 11.22 -3.17
CA GLN A 79 18.88 11.18 -3.68
C GLN A 79 19.79 10.21 -2.91
N ALA A 80 19.45 9.88 -1.66
CA ALA A 80 20.18 8.89 -0.88
C ALA A 80 19.86 7.43 -1.28
N TRP A 81 18.84 7.22 -2.13
CA TRP A 81 18.28 5.92 -2.46
C TRP A 81 18.30 5.63 -3.97
N ALA A 82 19.49 5.71 -4.57
CA ALA A 82 19.68 5.57 -6.02
C ALA A 82 19.08 4.27 -6.61
N SER A 83 19.01 3.19 -5.84
CA SER A 83 18.39 1.93 -6.26
C SER A 83 16.87 2.00 -6.48
N PHE A 84 16.21 3.07 -6.03
CA PHE A 84 14.77 3.31 -6.17
C PHE A 84 14.46 4.58 -6.97
N ALA A 85 15.45 5.13 -7.69
CA ALA A 85 15.31 6.43 -8.35
C ALA A 85 14.08 6.49 -9.27
N THR A 86 13.86 5.45 -10.08
CA THR A 86 12.71 5.39 -10.99
C THR A 86 11.38 5.34 -10.24
N GLU A 87 11.27 4.52 -9.21
CA GLU A 87 10.06 4.41 -8.40
C GLU A 87 9.76 5.70 -7.62
N LEU A 88 10.79 6.35 -7.08
CA LEU A 88 10.64 7.60 -6.34
C LEU A 88 10.27 8.77 -7.23
N GLU A 89 10.77 8.84 -8.46
CA GLU A 89 10.31 9.82 -9.44
C GLU A 89 8.84 9.59 -9.84
N ALA A 90 8.39 8.34 -9.93
CA ALA A 90 6.99 8.02 -10.17
C ALA A 90 6.10 8.47 -8.99
N ILE A 91 6.51 8.22 -7.75
CA ILE A 91 5.81 8.71 -6.55
C ILE A 91 5.76 10.24 -6.55
N LYS A 92 6.89 10.91 -6.83
CA LYS A 92 6.97 12.36 -6.88
C LYS A 92 6.03 12.95 -7.94
N THR A 93 5.96 12.34 -9.12
CA THR A 93 5.01 12.73 -10.17
C THR A 93 3.57 12.63 -9.67
N LEU A 94 3.22 11.55 -8.98
CA LEU A 94 1.89 11.39 -8.39
C LEU A 94 1.62 12.41 -7.27
N GLN A 95 2.63 12.77 -6.46
CA GLN A 95 2.48 13.79 -5.41
C GLN A 95 2.03 15.13 -5.99
N LEU A 96 2.52 15.52 -7.17
CA LEU A 96 2.14 16.76 -7.85
C LEU A 96 0.67 16.78 -8.29
N CYS A 97 0.01 15.63 -8.36
CA CYS A 97 -1.41 15.53 -8.70
C CYS A 97 -2.34 15.78 -7.49
N PHE A 98 -1.81 15.84 -6.26
CA PHE A 98 -2.60 16.14 -5.07
C PHE A 98 -2.48 17.64 -4.71
N PRO A 99 -3.61 18.36 -4.51
CA PRO A 99 -3.58 19.75 -4.06
C PRO A 99 -2.84 19.93 -2.72
N GLU A 100 -3.02 18.96 -1.82
CA GLU A 100 -2.28 18.83 -0.57
C GLU A 100 -1.84 17.37 -0.42
N PHE A 101 -0.54 17.10 -0.31
CA PHE A 101 -0.03 15.75 -0.08
C PHE A 101 0.50 15.62 1.35
N LYS A 102 -0.06 14.68 2.12
CA LYS A 102 0.38 14.36 3.49
C LYS A 102 0.81 12.91 3.57
N ILE A 103 2.03 12.66 4.04
CA ILE A 103 2.49 11.32 4.39
C ILE A 103 2.99 11.29 5.83
N SER A 104 2.57 10.27 6.59
CA SER A 104 2.93 10.13 8.00
C SER A 104 3.28 8.70 8.37
N HIS A 105 4.14 8.57 9.38
CA HIS A 105 4.42 7.29 10.02
C HIS A 105 3.25 6.91 10.93
N ILE A 106 2.76 5.68 10.78
CA ILE A 106 1.79 5.08 11.70
C ILE A 106 2.38 3.82 12.35
N PRO A 107 2.13 3.55 13.65
CA PRO A 107 2.53 2.30 14.27
C PRO A 107 1.94 1.09 13.54
N ARG A 108 2.72 0.00 13.43
CA ARG A 108 2.26 -1.24 12.78
C ARG A 108 0.97 -1.79 13.39
N ALA A 109 0.79 -1.66 14.71
CA ALA A 109 -0.44 -2.06 15.40
C ALA A 109 -1.69 -1.34 14.88
N GLN A 110 -1.54 -0.12 14.35
CA GLN A 110 -2.64 0.62 13.74
C GLN A 110 -2.86 0.20 12.28
N ASN A 111 -1.84 -0.32 11.58
CA ASN A 111 -1.88 -0.71 10.16
C ASN A 111 -2.38 -2.14 9.88
N GLY A 112 -3.07 -2.78 10.83
CA GLY A 112 -3.42 -4.20 10.75
C GLY A 112 -4.26 -4.56 9.52
N ILE A 113 -5.19 -3.71 9.11
CA ILE A 113 -6.07 -3.97 7.95
C ILE A 113 -5.27 -3.98 6.64
N SER A 114 -4.41 -2.99 6.41
CA SER A 114 -3.61 -2.92 5.19
C SER A 114 -2.58 -4.05 5.12
N ASP A 115 -1.91 -4.38 6.23
CA ASP A 115 -0.97 -5.52 6.32
C ASP A 115 -1.67 -6.85 6.02
N SER A 116 -2.86 -7.02 6.58
CA SER A 116 -3.72 -8.16 6.31
C SER A 116 -4.12 -8.27 4.84
N LEU A 117 -4.55 -7.18 4.21
CA LEU A 117 -4.92 -7.16 2.79
C LEU A 117 -3.72 -7.49 1.89
N ALA A 118 -2.56 -6.89 2.19
CA ALA A 118 -1.33 -7.12 1.43
C ALA A 118 -0.90 -8.59 1.55
N LYS A 119 -0.93 -9.19 2.75
CA LYS A 119 -0.63 -10.62 2.95
C LYS A 119 -1.61 -11.52 2.19
N SER A 120 -2.91 -11.27 2.27
CA SER A 120 -3.90 -12.05 1.54
C SER A 120 -3.69 -11.97 0.02
N ALA A 121 -3.36 -10.78 -0.52
CA ALA A 121 -3.08 -10.62 -1.94
C ALA A 121 -1.80 -11.39 -2.36
N ARG A 122 -0.73 -11.29 -1.57
CA ARG A 122 0.54 -12.00 -1.79
C ARG A 122 0.34 -13.52 -1.86
N SER A 123 -0.50 -14.05 -0.97
CA SER A 123 -0.78 -15.49 -0.88
C SER A 123 -1.81 -15.99 -1.92
N PHE A 124 -2.42 -15.10 -2.69
CA PHE A 124 -3.39 -15.48 -3.69
C PHE A 124 -2.70 -16.15 -4.90
N TYR A 125 -3.23 -17.29 -5.33
CA TYR A 125 -2.61 -18.19 -6.31
C TYR A 125 -2.62 -17.69 -7.76
N ARG A 126 -3.30 -16.57 -8.05
CA ARG A 126 -3.41 -15.95 -9.38
C ARG A 126 -3.23 -14.44 -9.27
N LYS A 127 -3.10 -13.77 -10.42
CA LYS A 127 -3.12 -12.29 -10.45
C LYS A 127 -4.42 -11.77 -9.84
N LEU A 128 -4.30 -10.82 -8.91
CA LEU A 128 -5.39 -10.22 -8.17
C LEU A 128 -5.26 -8.69 -8.24
N CYS A 129 -6.34 -8.02 -8.57
CA CYS A 129 -6.50 -6.58 -8.39
C CYS A 129 -7.95 -6.33 -7.98
N TYR A 130 -8.15 -5.88 -6.75
CA TYR A 130 -9.46 -5.63 -6.17
C TYR A 130 -9.48 -4.27 -5.49
N ILE A 131 -10.54 -3.51 -5.75
CA ILE A 131 -10.89 -2.26 -5.06
C ILE A 131 -12.38 -2.34 -4.73
N GLY A 132 -12.76 -2.06 -3.49
CA GLY A 132 -14.15 -2.00 -3.08
C GLY A 132 -14.35 -1.69 -1.60
N CYS A 133 -15.61 -1.67 -1.15
CA CYS A 133 -15.97 -1.28 0.21
C CYS A 133 -16.00 -2.45 1.22
N SER A 134 -15.84 -3.69 0.76
CA SER A 134 -15.93 -4.90 1.60
C SER A 134 -15.01 -6.00 1.09
N ILE A 135 -14.54 -6.91 1.95
CA ILE A 135 -13.77 -8.08 1.49
C ILE A 135 -14.71 -9.05 0.75
N PRO A 136 -14.44 -9.40 -0.52
CA PRO A 136 -15.22 -10.38 -1.26
C PRO A 136 -15.26 -11.75 -0.59
N VAL A 137 -16.42 -12.41 -0.62
CA VAL A 137 -16.62 -13.74 -0.01
C VAL A 137 -15.72 -14.85 -0.57
N TRP A 138 -15.22 -14.68 -1.80
CA TRP A 138 -14.32 -15.63 -2.47
C TRP A 138 -12.84 -15.43 -2.11
N LEU A 139 -12.49 -14.37 -1.37
CA LEU A 139 -11.14 -14.19 -0.86
C LEU A 139 -10.99 -14.94 0.47
N PRO A 140 -9.88 -15.69 0.67
CA PRO A 140 -9.60 -16.30 1.96
C PRO A 140 -9.58 -15.19 3.01
N ARG A 141 -10.41 -15.33 4.06
CA ARG A 141 -10.44 -14.35 5.14
C ARG A 141 -9.03 -14.24 5.71
N PRO A 142 -8.49 -13.01 5.88
CA PRO A 142 -7.27 -12.87 6.62
C PRO A 142 -7.46 -13.40 8.03
N SER A 143 -6.44 -14.04 8.59
CA SER A 143 -6.42 -14.47 9.98
C SER A 143 -6.71 -13.26 10.87
N GLN A 144 -7.92 -13.21 11.45
CA GLN A 144 -8.24 -12.23 12.47
C GLN A 144 -7.31 -12.52 13.66
N VAL A 145 -6.35 -11.63 13.90
CA VAL A 145 -5.64 -11.62 15.17
C VAL A 145 -6.64 -11.05 16.18
N LEU A 146 -7.20 -11.94 17.01
CA LEU A 146 -7.93 -11.59 18.22
C LEU A 146 -7.02 -10.84 19.19
#